data_AF-A0A0W0GCU7-F1
#
_entry.id   AF-A0A0W0GCU7-F1
#
_cell.length_a   1.000
_cell.length_b   1.000
_cell.length_c   1.000
_cell.angle_alpha   90.00
_cell.angle_beta   90.00
_cell.angle_gamma   90.00
#
_symmetry.space_group_name_H-M   'P 1'
#
loop_
_entity.id
_entity.type
_entity.pdbx_description
1 polymer ?
#
loop_
_entity_poly.entity_id
_entity_poly.type
_entity_poly.pdbx_seq_one_letter_code
_entity_poly.pdbx_strand_id
1 'polypeptide(L)'
;MSSFYISEQDSIVNLLMRDFVDTHTLGPHHVICMACNQRISLDPNTRYNIKNWDDHEKTCKNVRTGRRSLLCLRDRETLLQATDLYQLHKEYHQQRGLHNPGYKLVAQLLIQLYIQPMAVSHAIAEIQAQREIQAQREIQAQREIQAQRCEYEDIEYPPCPTTVVSKAYATHTATQGTSTRAPKGTSSSGRLAWNVRKLRR
;
A
#
# COMPACT_ATOMS: atom_id res chain seq x y z
N MET A 1 7.61 -42.68 15.52
CA MET A 1 6.49 -41.75 15.28
C MET A 1 7.10 -40.37 15.06
N SER A 2 7.26 -39.95 13.81
CA SER A 2 7.83 -38.65 13.49
C SER A 2 6.78 -37.58 13.77
N SER A 3 6.96 -36.84 14.87
CA SER A 3 6.25 -35.58 15.08
C SER A 3 6.72 -34.64 13.98
N PHE A 4 5.89 -34.46 12.94
CA PHE A 4 6.13 -33.43 11.95
C PHE A 4 6.01 -32.10 12.67
N TYR A 5 7.15 -31.48 12.98
CA TYR A 5 7.20 -30.10 13.43
C TYR A 5 6.59 -29.24 12.32
N ILE A 6 5.35 -28.80 12.53
CA ILE A 6 4.72 -27.79 11.69
C ILE A 6 5.57 -26.54 11.84
N SER A 7 6.07 -25.99 10.74
CA SER A 7 6.89 -24.80 10.82
C SER A 7 6.03 -23.61 11.30
N GLU A 8 6.66 -22.61 11.89
CA GLU A 8 5.97 -21.37 12.27
C GLU A 8 5.23 -20.77 11.05
N GLN A 9 5.87 -20.83 9.88
CA GLN A 9 5.31 -20.36 8.62
C GLN A 9 4.03 -21.11 8.23
N ASP A 10 4.01 -22.44 8.37
CA ASP A 10 2.82 -23.25 8.08
C ASP A 10 1.67 -22.90 9.03
N SER A 11 1.98 -22.60 10.31
CA SER A 11 0.97 -22.20 11.30
C SER A 11 0.38 -20.83 10.99
N ILE A 12 1.22 -19.86 10.58
CA ILE A 12 0.77 -18.55 10.12
C ILE A 12 -0.12 -18.69 8.88
N VAL A 13 0.34 -19.43 7.87
CA VAL A 13 -0.43 -19.64 6.64
C VAL A 13 -1.77 -20.33 6.96
N ASN A 14 -1.78 -21.33 7.83
CA ASN A 14 -3.01 -21.98 8.27
C ASN A 14 -4.00 -20.98 8.89
N LEU A 15 -3.54 -20.13 9.83
CA LEU A 15 -4.36 -19.06 10.43
C LEU A 15 -4.91 -18.09 9.38
N LEU A 16 -4.06 -17.62 8.46
CA LEU A 16 -4.45 -16.67 7.42
C LEU A 16 -5.46 -17.25 6.42
N MET A 17 -5.52 -18.58 6.27
CA MET A 17 -6.49 -19.26 5.42
C MET A 17 -7.82 -19.55 6.14
N ARG A 18 -7.93 -19.34 7.46
CA ARG A 18 -9.18 -19.56 8.20
C ARG A 18 -10.15 -18.40 8.00
N ASP A 19 -11.43 -18.74 7.91
CA ASP A 19 -12.48 -17.75 7.88
C ASP A 19 -12.55 -16.97 9.20
N PHE A 20 -12.89 -15.69 9.10
CA PHE A 20 -13.08 -14.80 10.25
C PHE A 20 -11.83 -14.53 11.10
N VAL A 21 -10.63 -14.87 10.62
CA VAL A 21 -9.38 -14.36 11.22
C VAL A 21 -9.14 -12.93 10.77
N ASP A 22 -8.93 -12.01 11.72
CA ASP A 22 -8.53 -10.64 11.40
C ASP A 22 -7.02 -10.56 11.16
N THR A 23 -6.63 -10.46 9.88
CA THR A 23 -5.23 -10.44 9.45
C THR A 23 -4.48 -9.18 9.88
N HIS A 24 -5.17 -8.08 10.16
CA HIS A 24 -4.53 -6.81 10.55
C HIS A 24 -4.15 -6.78 12.02
N THR A 25 -4.80 -7.62 12.83
CA THR A 25 -4.59 -7.71 14.28
C THR A 25 -3.97 -9.04 14.68
N LEU A 26 -3.50 -9.82 13.71
CA LEU A 26 -2.84 -11.09 13.96
C LEU A 26 -1.46 -10.84 14.58
N GLY A 27 -1.29 -11.29 15.82
CA GLY A 27 -0.01 -11.29 16.52
C GLY A 27 0.52 -12.70 16.77
N PRO A 28 1.72 -12.82 17.35
CA PRO A 28 2.36 -14.11 17.59
C PRO A 28 1.63 -14.95 18.64
N HIS A 29 0.92 -14.32 19.58
CA HIS A 29 0.27 -15.00 20.71
C HIS A 29 -1.21 -14.66 20.84
N HIS A 30 -1.80 -13.99 19.85
CA HIS A 30 -3.20 -13.63 19.87
C HIS A 30 -3.75 -13.44 18.45
N VAL A 31 -5.06 -13.56 18.33
CA VAL A 31 -5.81 -13.27 17.11
C VAL A 31 -7.20 -12.76 17.47
N ILE A 32 -7.78 -11.88 16.66
CA ILE A 32 -9.16 -11.42 16.85
C ILE A 32 -10.07 -12.20 15.89
N CYS A 33 -11.14 -12.79 16.43
CA CYS A 33 -12.18 -13.39 15.61
C CYS A 33 -13.13 -12.31 15.08
N MET A 34 -13.20 -12.12 13.76
CA MET A 34 -14.10 -11.16 13.10
C MET A 34 -15.59 -11.50 13.25
N ALA A 35 -15.93 -12.74 13.62
CA ALA A 35 -17.32 -13.16 13.78
C ALA A 35 -17.90 -12.74 15.13
N CYS A 36 -17.13 -12.79 16.22
CA CYS A 36 -17.58 -12.41 17.56
C CYS A 36 -16.87 -11.18 18.16
N ASN A 37 -15.83 -10.69 17.48
CA ASN A 37 -14.90 -9.64 17.95
C ASN A 37 -14.34 -9.93 19.35
N GLN A 38 -14.02 -11.19 19.63
CA GLN A 38 -13.28 -11.56 20.83
C GLN A 38 -11.81 -11.76 20.49
N ARG A 39 -10.95 -11.28 21.39
CA ARG A 39 -9.52 -11.58 21.37
C ARG A 39 -9.31 -13.00 21.88
N ILE A 40 -8.71 -13.84 21.05
CA ILE A 40 -8.35 -15.21 21.37
C ILE A 40 -6.87 -15.22 21.65
N SER A 41 -6.50 -15.56 22.87
CA SER A 41 -5.11 -15.82 23.23
C SER A 41 -4.70 -17.16 22.61
N LEU A 42 -3.63 -17.15 21.82
CA LEU A 42 -2.98 -18.37 21.35
C LEU A 42 -2.09 -18.94 22.49
N ASP A 43 -1.14 -19.81 22.15
CA ASP A 43 -0.18 -20.32 23.14
C ASP A 43 0.83 -19.22 23.52
N PRO A 44 1.09 -18.98 24.82
CA PRO A 44 2.02 -17.95 25.27
C PRO A 44 3.49 -18.31 25.05
N ASN A 45 3.81 -19.60 24.91
CA ASN A 45 5.19 -20.10 24.76
C ASN A 45 5.53 -20.39 23.29
N THR A 46 4.51 -20.70 22.47
CA THR A 46 4.66 -21.11 21.08
C THR A 46 3.96 -20.13 20.16
N ARG A 47 4.74 -19.39 19.36
CA ARG A 47 4.21 -18.40 18.42
C ARG A 47 3.30 -19.06 17.37
N TYR A 48 2.18 -18.42 17.09
CA TYR A 48 1.16 -18.81 16.12
C TYR A 48 0.58 -20.22 16.32
N ASN A 49 0.64 -20.79 17.53
CA ASN A 49 0.01 -22.07 17.81
C ASN A 49 -1.52 -21.94 17.73
N ILE A 50 -2.12 -22.66 16.78
CA ILE A 50 -3.51 -22.50 16.37
C ILE A 50 -4.52 -23.27 17.22
N LYS A 51 -4.08 -24.06 18.20
CA LYS A 51 -4.95 -24.96 18.97
C LYS A 51 -6.14 -24.22 19.62
N ASN A 52 -5.86 -23.07 20.24
CA ASN A 52 -6.92 -22.27 20.89
C ASN A 52 -7.89 -21.65 19.87
N TRP A 53 -7.43 -21.38 18.65
CA TRP A 53 -8.30 -20.95 17.56
C TRP A 53 -9.21 -22.08 17.09
N ASP A 54 -8.69 -23.29 16.88
CA ASP A 54 -9.49 -24.45 16.47
C ASP A 54 -10.60 -24.76 17.49
N ASP A 55 -10.33 -24.60 18.78
CA ASP A 55 -11.33 -24.79 19.84
C ASP A 55 -12.36 -23.64 19.86
N HIS A 56 -11.93 -22.41 19.60
CA HIS A 56 -12.83 -21.28 19.43
C HIS A 56 -13.74 -21.45 18.21
N GLU A 57 -13.22 -21.90 17.06
CA GLU A 57 -13.97 -22.09 15.82
C GLU A 57 -15.16 -23.04 16.02
N LYS A 58 -14.94 -24.12 16.79
CA LYS A 58 -15.97 -25.11 17.13
C LYS A 58 -17.04 -24.59 18.11
N THR A 59 -16.69 -23.62 18.96
CA THR A 59 -17.57 -23.12 20.04
C THR A 59 -18.23 -21.78 19.69
N CYS A 60 -17.65 -21.00 18.79
CA CYS A 60 -18.14 -19.68 18.42
C CYS A 60 -19.39 -19.78 17.55
N LYS A 61 -20.54 -19.39 18.11
CA LYS A 61 -21.85 -19.38 17.43
C LYS A 61 -21.81 -18.60 16.10
N ASN A 62 -21.15 -17.44 16.06
CA ASN A 62 -21.16 -16.58 14.88
C ASN A 62 -20.38 -17.20 13.71
N VAL A 63 -19.24 -17.82 13.98
CA VAL A 63 -18.45 -18.57 12.99
C VAL A 63 -19.27 -19.72 12.41
N ARG A 64 -19.89 -20.53 13.28
CA ARG A 64 -20.73 -21.66 12.86
C ARG A 64 -21.94 -21.25 12.02
N THR A 65 -22.49 -20.07 12.27
CA THR A 65 -23.61 -19.53 11.48
C THR A 65 -23.17 -18.77 10.22
N GLY A 66 -21.86 -18.61 10.00
CA GLY A 66 -21.32 -17.83 8.89
C GLY A 66 -21.62 -16.33 8.97
N ARG A 67 -22.09 -15.82 10.12
CA ARG A 67 -22.47 -14.41 10.28
C ARG A 67 -21.24 -13.59 10.66
N ARG A 68 -20.86 -12.65 9.79
CA ARG A 68 -19.89 -11.61 10.13
C ARG A 68 -20.53 -10.65 11.12
N SER A 69 -19.83 -10.33 12.21
CA SER A 69 -20.29 -9.28 13.11
C SER A 69 -20.30 -7.95 12.34
N LEU A 70 -21.40 -7.20 12.44
CA LEU A 70 -21.53 -5.87 11.84
C LEU A 70 -20.84 -4.78 12.67
N LEU A 71 -20.26 -5.12 13.82
CA LEU A 71 -19.49 -4.16 14.61
C LEU A 71 -18.30 -3.62 13.78
N CYS A 72 -18.13 -2.31 13.86
CA CYS A 72 -17.20 -1.53 13.06
C CYS A 72 -15.76 -2.02 13.20
N LEU A 73 -15.03 -2.10 12.09
CA LEU A 73 -13.60 -2.42 12.05
C LEU A 73 -12.74 -1.48 12.93
N ARG A 74 -13.18 -0.23 13.15
CA ARG A 74 -12.40 0.78 13.89
C ARG A 74 -12.25 0.49 15.38
N ASP A 75 -13.14 -0.29 16.00
CA ASP A 75 -13.04 -0.56 17.43
C ASP A 75 -12.10 -1.73 17.75
N ARG A 76 -11.55 -2.41 16.73
CA ARG A 76 -10.78 -3.65 16.95
C ARG A 76 -9.40 -3.44 17.53
N GLU A 77 -8.76 -2.30 17.26
CA GLU A 77 -7.49 -1.95 17.91
C GLU A 77 -7.65 -1.79 19.42
N THR A 78 -8.85 -1.39 19.89
CA THR A 78 -9.13 -1.28 21.33
C THR A 78 -9.21 -2.63 22.04
N LEU A 79 -9.40 -3.71 21.29
CA LEU A 79 -9.43 -5.08 21.82
C LEU A 79 -8.02 -5.65 22.02
N LEU A 80 -7.01 -5.02 21.42
CA LEU A 80 -5.61 -5.38 21.62
C LEU A 80 -5.09 -4.76 22.91
N GLN A 81 -4.31 -5.54 23.66
CA GLN A 81 -3.61 -4.99 24.81
C GLN A 81 -2.46 -4.08 24.33
N ALA A 82 -1.99 -3.15 25.16
CA ALA A 82 -0.85 -2.29 24.81
C ALA A 82 0.41 -3.11 24.44
N THR A 83 0.60 -4.26 25.09
CA THR A 83 1.68 -5.21 24.79
C THR A 83 1.52 -5.85 23.41
N ASP A 84 0.29 -6.13 22.98
CA ASP A 84 -0.01 -6.70 21.67
C ASP A 84 0.30 -5.70 20.56
N LEU A 85 -0.13 -4.45 20.73
CA LEU A 85 0.16 -3.36 19.79
C LEU A 85 1.67 -3.14 19.66
N TYR A 86 2.40 -3.17 20.77
CA TYR A 86 3.86 -3.05 20.74
C TYR A 86 4.51 -4.21 19.97
N GLN A 87 4.09 -5.46 20.20
CA GLN A 87 4.63 -6.61 19.49
C GLN A 87 4.28 -6.61 18.01
N LEU A 88 3.03 -6.25 17.66
CA LEU A 88 2.58 -6.16 16.29
C LEU A 88 3.34 -5.06 15.53
N HIS A 89 3.59 -3.92 16.17
CA HIS A 89 4.42 -2.85 15.62
C HIS A 89 5.88 -3.30 15.41
N LYS A 90 6.45 -4.00 16.40
CA LYS A 90 7.79 -4.57 16.33
C LYS A 90 7.91 -5.57 15.19
N GLU A 91 6.95 -6.48 15.04
CA GLU A 91 6.90 -7.47 13.96
C GLU A 91 6.70 -6.81 12.60
N TYR A 92 5.84 -5.80 12.50
CA TYR A 92 5.65 -5.03 11.27
C TYR A 92 6.96 -4.38 10.79
N HIS A 93 7.72 -3.76 11.70
CA HIS A 93 9.04 -3.22 11.39
C HIS A 93 10.05 -4.31 11.03
N GLN A 94 10.03 -5.43 11.76
CA GLN A 94 10.87 -6.57 11.45
C GLN A 94 10.55 -7.14 10.06
N GLN A 95 9.29 -7.33 9.69
CA GLN A 95 8.89 -7.86 8.38
C GLN A 95 9.24 -6.91 7.24
N ARG A 96 9.07 -5.59 7.43
CA ARG A 96 9.53 -4.57 6.45
C ARG A 96 11.05 -4.50 6.33
N GLY A 97 11.77 -4.76 7.42
CA GLY A 97 13.24 -4.81 7.44
C GLY A 97 13.83 -6.16 7.03
N LEU A 98 13.13 -7.29 7.17
CA LEU A 98 13.67 -8.62 6.89
C LEU A 98 13.52 -9.06 5.44
N HIS A 99 12.48 -8.62 4.72
CA HIS A 99 12.28 -8.99 3.32
C HIS A 99 13.09 -8.15 2.31
N ASN A 100 13.79 -7.13 2.78
CA ASN A 100 14.78 -6.42 1.98
C ASN A 100 16.19 -6.88 2.41
N PRO A 101 16.89 -7.71 1.61
CA PRO A 101 18.23 -8.19 1.98
C PRO A 101 19.22 -7.05 2.21
N GLY A 102 18.99 -5.87 1.60
CA GLY A 102 19.77 -4.67 1.84
C GLY A 102 19.61 -4.13 3.27
N TYR A 103 18.45 -4.32 3.90
CA TYR A 103 18.18 -3.78 5.23
C TYR A 103 18.86 -4.58 6.34
N LYS A 104 19.04 -5.90 6.19
CA LYS A 104 19.88 -6.69 7.11
C LYS A 104 21.33 -6.19 7.09
N LEU A 105 21.88 -5.92 5.90
CA LEU A 105 23.21 -5.33 5.75
C LEU A 105 23.28 -3.93 6.35
N VAL A 106 22.28 -3.08 6.09
CA VAL A 106 22.20 -1.74 6.69
C VAL A 106 22.13 -1.81 8.21
N ALA A 107 21.28 -2.65 8.78
CA ALA A 107 21.18 -2.83 10.23
C ALA A 107 22.51 -3.32 10.83
N GLN A 108 23.18 -4.25 10.17
CA GLN A 108 24.48 -4.77 10.61
C GLN A 108 25.58 -3.69 10.53
N LEU A 109 25.57 -2.87 9.47
CA LEU A 109 26.46 -1.70 9.33
C LEU A 109 26.17 -0.63 10.38
N LEU A 110 24.91 -0.33 10.68
CA LEU A 110 24.54 0.64 11.71
C LEU A 110 25.06 0.21 13.09
N ILE A 111 24.95 -1.08 13.41
CA ILE A 111 25.53 -1.65 14.64
C ILE A 111 27.06 -1.53 14.61
N GLN A 112 27.71 -1.88 13.49
CA GLN A 112 29.17 -1.78 13.34
C GLN A 112 29.69 -0.35 13.47
N LEU A 113 28.90 0.64 13.05
CA LEU A 113 29.21 2.07 13.12
C LEU A 113 28.73 2.73 14.42
N TYR A 114 28.13 1.98 15.35
CA TYR A 114 27.53 2.50 16.59
C TYR A 114 26.49 3.62 16.35
N ILE A 115 25.81 3.58 15.21
CA ILE A 115 24.77 4.55 14.86
C ILE A 115 23.45 4.06 15.49
N GLN A 116 22.87 4.89 16.34
CA GLN A 116 21.59 4.59 16.98
C GLN A 116 20.48 4.52 15.91
N PRO A 117 19.66 3.45 15.85
CA PRO A 117 18.61 3.31 14.85
C PRO A 117 17.61 4.47 14.83
N MET A 118 17.36 5.08 16.00
CA MET A 118 16.48 6.24 16.13
C MET A 118 17.02 7.48 15.40
N ALA A 119 18.34 7.66 15.34
CA ALA A 119 18.95 8.76 14.59
C ALA A 119 18.69 8.63 13.08
N VAL A 120 18.72 7.40 12.55
CA VAL A 120 18.38 7.12 11.15
C VAL A 120 16.90 7.41 10.88
N SER A 121 16.02 7.00 11.80
CA SER A 121 14.58 7.30 11.67
C SER A 121 14.31 8.81 11.66
N HIS A 122 14.97 9.58 12.52
CA HIS A 122 14.83 11.03 12.57
C HIS A 122 15.37 11.68 11.28
N ALA A 123 16.54 11.26 10.79
CA ALA A 123 17.10 11.76 9.55
C ALA A 123 16.20 11.47 8.33
N ILE A 124 15.59 10.28 8.27
CA ILE A 124 14.63 9.94 7.21
C ILE A 124 13.40 10.86 7.28
N ALA A 125 12.85 11.07 8.47
CA ALA A 125 11.70 11.96 8.66
C ALA A 125 12.04 13.41 8.26
N GLU A 126 13.22 13.90 8.61
CA GLU A 126 13.70 15.23 8.23
C GLU A 126 13.83 15.36 6.70
N ILE A 127 14.43 14.38 6.03
CA ILE A 127 14.55 14.36 4.57
C ILE A 127 13.16 14.36 3.89
N GLN A 128 12.19 13.62 4.45
CA GLN A 128 10.82 13.62 3.94
C GLN A 128 10.17 14.99 4.09
N ALA A 129 10.28 15.61 5.27
CA ALA A 129 9.78 16.95 5.52
C ALA A 129 10.41 17.99 4.56
N GLN A 130 11.71 17.90 4.31
CA GLN A 130 12.40 18.79 3.36
C GLN A 130 11.87 18.63 1.93
N ARG A 131 11.61 17.39 1.49
CA ARG A 131 11.03 17.11 0.16
C ARG A 131 9.62 17.67 0.02
N GLU A 132 8.81 17.58 1.07
CA GLU A 132 7.47 18.17 1.08
C GLU A 132 7.52 19.69 0.96
N ILE A 133 8.41 20.35 1.71
CA ILE A 133 8.64 21.79 1.61
C ILE A 133 9.07 22.18 0.18
N GLN A 134 9.98 21.40 -0.43
CA GLN A 134 10.42 21.66 -1.80
C GLN A 134 9.26 21.51 -2.80
N ALA A 135 8.47 20.44 -2.69
CA ALA A 135 7.30 20.23 -3.54
C ALA A 135 6.28 21.38 -3.42
N GLN A 136 6.06 21.91 -2.21
CA GLN A 136 5.21 23.07 -1.98
C GLN A 136 5.74 24.33 -2.68
N ARG A 137 7.05 24.56 -2.62
CA ARG A 137 7.69 25.70 -3.32
C ARG A 137 7.55 25.59 -4.83
N GLU A 138 7.69 24.39 -5.40
CA GLU A 138 7.51 24.16 -6.83
C GLU A 138 6.05 24.42 -7.26
N ILE A 139 5.07 23.97 -6.47
CA ILE A 139 3.65 24.26 -6.72
C ILE A 139 3.38 25.77 -6.66
N GLN A 140 3.97 26.47 -5.68
CA GLN A 140 3.81 27.92 -5.56
C GLN A 140 4.42 28.66 -6.75
N ALA A 141 5.64 28.28 -7.17
CA ALA A 141 6.28 28.86 -8.34
C ALA A 141 5.46 28.64 -9.62
N GLN A 142 4.85 27.46 -9.80
CA GLN A 142 3.96 27.19 -10.93
C GLN A 142 2.72 28.10 -10.93
N ARG A 143 2.13 28.35 -9.76
CA ARG A 143 0.98 29.26 -9.63
C ARG A 143 1.34 30.69 -9.99
N GLU A 144 2.52 31.15 -9.59
CA GLU A 144 3.02 32.50 -9.93
C GLU A 144 3.26 32.64 -11.44
N ILE A 145 3.88 31.64 -12.08
CA ILE A 145 4.05 31.62 -13.54
C ILE A 145 2.69 31.65 -14.24
N GLN A 146 1.70 30.89 -13.74
CA GLN A 146 0.36 30.88 -14.31
C GLN A 146 -0.35 32.24 -14.12
N ALA A 147 -0.21 32.88 -12.96
CA ALA A 147 -0.77 34.20 -12.70
C ALA A 147 -0.19 35.26 -13.64
N GLN A 148 1.14 35.28 -13.83
CA GLN A 148 1.81 36.17 -14.78
C GLN A 148 1.35 35.95 -16.22
N ARG A 149 1.09 34.70 -16.60
CA ARG A 149 0.56 34.38 -17.93
C ARG A 149 -0.85 34.95 -18.13
N CYS A 150 -1.72 34.84 -17.13
CA CYS A 150 -3.06 35.42 -17.19
C CYS A 150 -3.01 36.95 -17.32
N GLU A 151 -2.14 37.63 -16.56
CA GLU A 151 -1.98 39.09 -16.65
C GLU A 151 -1.53 39.57 -18.04
N TYR A 152 -0.69 38.78 -18.75
CA TYR A 152 -0.26 39.12 -20.11
C TYR A 152 -1.36 38.90 -21.16
N GLU A 153 -2.24 37.91 -20.96
CA GLU A 153 -3.36 37.64 -21.88
C GLU A 153 -4.45 38.72 -21.83
N ASP A 154 -4.56 39.47 -20.72
CA ASP A 154 -5.52 40.59 -20.55
C ASP A 154 -5.05 41.92 -21.17
N ILE A 155 -3.82 41.99 -21.70
CA ILE A 155 -3.37 43.15 -22.49
C ILE A 155 -4.05 43.05 -23.86
N GLU A 156 -5.31 43.51 -23.94
CA GLU A 156 -5.99 43.77 -25.21
C GLU A 156 -5.07 44.64 -26.07
N TYR A 157 -4.50 44.06 -27.12
CA TYR A 157 -3.79 44.84 -28.11
C TYR A 157 -4.77 45.89 -28.65
N PRO A 158 -4.42 47.18 -28.64
CA PRO A 158 -5.26 48.18 -29.27
C PRO A 158 -5.54 47.71 -30.69
N PRO A 159 -6.80 47.76 -31.15
CA PRO A 159 -7.16 47.25 -32.47
C PRO A 159 -6.22 47.91 -33.48
N CYS A 160 -5.37 47.09 -34.11
CA CYS A 160 -4.43 47.55 -35.11
C CYS A 160 -5.25 48.32 -36.16
N PRO A 161 -4.88 49.56 -36.53
CA PRO A 161 -5.63 50.32 -37.51
C PRO A 161 -5.80 49.44 -38.74
N THR A 162 -7.05 49.07 -39.01
CA THR A 162 -7.40 48.12 -40.06
C THR A 162 -6.98 48.71 -41.39
N THR A 163 -5.82 48.31 -41.88
CA THR A 163 -5.47 48.51 -43.28
C THR A 163 -6.52 47.77 -44.08
N VAL A 164 -7.36 48.55 -44.75
CA VAL A 164 -8.39 48.09 -45.68
C VAL A 164 -7.69 47.38 -46.84
N VAL A 165 -7.32 46.11 -46.67
CA VAL A 165 -6.86 45.26 -47.76
C VAL A 165 -8.10 44.61 -48.35
N SER A 166 -8.47 45.14 -49.50
CA SER A 166 -9.57 44.70 -50.35
C SER A 166 -9.58 43.19 -50.57
N LYS A 167 -10.75 42.60 -50.31
CA LYS A 167 -11.14 41.27 -50.75
C LYS A 167 -10.99 41.16 -52.27
N ALA A 168 -10.21 40.19 -52.73
CA ALA A 168 -10.37 39.62 -54.06
C ALA A 168 -10.15 38.10 -53.99
N TYR A 169 -11.27 37.39 -54.12
CA TYR A 169 -11.49 36.08 -54.73
C TYR A 169 -10.47 34.94 -54.53
N ALA A 170 -10.94 33.81 -53.99
CA ALA A 170 -11.09 32.59 -54.79
C ALA A 170 -11.87 31.51 -54.03
N THR A 171 -13.05 31.22 -54.57
CA THR A 171 -13.75 29.93 -54.52
C THR A 171 -12.79 28.76 -54.76
N HIS A 172 -12.98 27.60 -54.13
CA HIS A 172 -12.99 26.25 -54.72
C HIS A 172 -13.13 25.20 -53.59
N THR A 173 -14.31 24.59 -53.51
CA THR A 173 -14.62 23.18 -53.81
C THR A 173 -14.63 22.24 -52.61
N ALA A 174 -15.83 21.71 -52.37
CA ALA A 174 -16.13 20.59 -51.52
C ALA A 174 -15.34 19.34 -51.89
N THR A 175 -14.98 18.53 -50.90
CA THR A 175 -14.85 17.07 -51.07
C THR A 175 -15.40 16.41 -49.82
N GLN A 176 -16.40 15.57 -50.05
CA GLN A 176 -17.07 14.74 -49.08
C GLN A 176 -16.14 13.62 -48.59
N GLY A 177 -16.38 13.13 -47.38
CA GLY A 177 -16.44 11.69 -47.19
C GLY A 177 -15.57 11.07 -46.10
N THR A 178 -16.21 10.11 -45.44
CA THR A 178 -15.67 9.00 -44.63
C THR A 178 -15.33 9.32 -43.17
N SER A 179 -16.18 8.94 -42.21
CA SER A 179 -16.54 7.58 -41.75
C SER A 179 -15.53 7.03 -40.72
N THR A 180 -15.96 7.11 -39.47
CA THR A 180 -15.90 6.04 -38.46
C THR A 180 -14.75 5.03 -38.53
N ARG A 181 -13.78 5.13 -37.61
CA ARG A 181 -13.33 3.97 -36.83
C ARG A 181 -12.56 4.36 -35.57
N ALA A 182 -13.16 4.00 -34.43
CA ALA A 182 -12.49 3.93 -33.15
C ALA A 182 -11.45 2.79 -33.16
N PRO A 183 -10.21 3.02 -32.68
CA PRO A 183 -9.30 1.93 -32.38
C PRO A 183 -9.71 1.28 -31.05
N LYS A 184 -10.03 -0.01 -31.15
CA LYS A 184 -10.28 -0.93 -30.04
C LYS A 184 -9.06 -0.97 -29.11
N GLY A 185 -9.30 -0.81 -27.81
CA GLY A 185 -8.33 -1.16 -26.78
C GLY A 185 -8.01 -2.65 -26.84
N THR A 186 -6.75 -2.97 -27.12
CA THR A 186 -6.20 -4.30 -26.91
C THR A 186 -5.53 -4.34 -25.55
N SER A 187 -6.22 -5.00 -24.62
CA SER A 187 -5.65 -5.54 -23.39
C SER A 187 -4.57 -6.57 -23.77
N SER A 188 -3.30 -6.21 -23.59
CA SER A 188 -2.21 -7.19 -23.58
C SER A 188 -1.95 -7.62 -22.14
N SER A 189 -2.53 -8.79 -21.82
CA SER A 189 -2.12 -9.65 -20.72
C SER A 189 -0.62 -9.96 -20.85
N GLY A 190 0.21 -9.26 -20.08
CA GLY A 190 1.59 -9.65 -19.82
C GLY A 190 1.63 -10.83 -18.87
N ARG A 191 1.66 -12.06 -19.39
CA ARG A 191 2.03 -13.26 -18.62
C ARG A 191 3.51 -13.19 -18.29
N LEU A 192 3.83 -13.03 -17.00
CA LEU A 192 5.17 -13.27 -16.47
C LEU A 192 5.45 -14.77 -16.50
N ALA A 193 6.24 -15.22 -17.48
CA ALA A 193 6.86 -16.53 -17.46
C ALA A 193 8.12 -16.48 -16.58
N TRP A 194 8.01 -16.91 -15.33
CA TRP A 194 9.17 -17.18 -14.49
C TRP A 194 9.74 -18.55 -14.86
N ASN A 195 10.91 -18.53 -15.50
CA ASN A 195 11.71 -19.71 -15.75
C ASN A 195 12.25 -20.27 -14.43
N VAL A 196 11.82 -21.48 -14.10
CA VAL A 196 12.43 -22.33 -13.07
C VAL A 196 13.73 -22.91 -13.64
N ARG A 197 14.89 -22.39 -13.20
CA ARG A 197 16.16 -23.15 -13.31
C ARG A 197 16.41 -23.88 -11.99
N LYS A 198 16.14 -25.19 -12.03
CA LYS A 198 16.80 -26.20 -11.22
C LYS A 198 18.31 -26.07 -11.40
N LEU A 199 19.04 -25.86 -10.32
CA LEU A 199 20.45 -26.28 -10.22
C LEU A 199 20.57 -27.17 -8.99
N ARG A 200 20.61 -28.47 -9.29
CA ARG A 200 21.19 -29.50 -8.44
C ARG A 200 22.71 -29.30 -8.45
N ARG A 201 23.33 -29.23 -7.28
CA ARG A 201 24.46 -30.08 -6.85
C ARG A 201 24.77 -29.78 -5.39
#